data_AF-A0A945S063-F1
#
_entry.id   AF-A0A945S063-F1
#
_cell.length_a   1.000
_cell.length_b   1.000
_cell.length_c   1.000
_cell.angle_alpha   90.00
_cell.angle_beta   90.00
_cell.angle_gamma   90.00
#
_symmetry.space_group_name_H-M   'P 1'
#
loop_
_entity.id
_entity.type
_entity.pdbx_description
1 polymer ?
#
loop_
_entity_poly.entity_id
_entity_poly.type
_entity_poly.pdbx_seq_one_letter_code
_entity_poly.pdbx_strand_id
1 'polypeptide(L)'
;MSTQVLEKQFHVEILSPRQKAENLEADLERFATRYTQAIAGGDVVCIPDNPLGKLAFQGTELIRELGLPAAPGQVSVHINTFHTKQNLDEVLGEAVDLGIDNVLVISGDGSERLPKLRAQDLGMDAAGVTSVELVQYVHREYAGAFSVGVAFNPYEPQEHEWEKLQRKVDAGADFITTQPIIGRHECIGRLQALGLPVVVEAWMSKKLHLLSDCVGYKISEDTPYDPWENLIALRNAYPECSVYLALLGFKTQLPQLAQLKEDMG
;
A
#
# COMPACT_ATOMS: atom_id res chain seq x y z
N MET A 1 -20.33 9.67 -10.55
CA MET A 1 -19.66 10.01 -9.28
C MET A 1 -18.21 10.26 -9.61
N SER A 2 -17.66 11.34 -9.08
CA SER A 2 -16.42 11.95 -9.54
C SER A 2 -15.23 11.01 -9.36
N THR A 3 -14.59 10.62 -10.47
CA THR A 3 -13.22 10.09 -10.48
C THR A 3 -12.29 11.22 -10.01
N GLN A 4 -12.25 11.46 -8.69
CA GLN A 4 -11.24 12.35 -8.11
C GLN A 4 -9.93 11.58 -8.11
N VAL A 5 -9.29 11.71 -9.28
CA VAL A 5 -7.89 11.60 -9.61
C VAL A 5 -7.00 11.45 -8.36
N LEU A 6 -6.24 10.35 -8.31
CA LEU A 6 -4.97 10.26 -7.58
C LEU A 6 -4.02 11.35 -8.14
N GLU A 7 -4.21 12.61 -7.74
CA GLU A 7 -3.41 13.73 -8.21
C GLU A 7 -2.06 13.70 -7.52
N LYS A 8 -0.98 13.34 -8.23
CA LYS A 8 0.45 13.59 -7.89
C LYS A 8 0.78 13.65 -6.39
N GLN A 9 0.27 12.68 -5.62
CA GLN A 9 0.29 12.69 -4.17
C GLN A 9 1.46 11.84 -3.65
N PHE A 10 1.83 12.11 -2.40
CA PHE A 10 2.67 11.20 -1.63
C PHE A 10 1.79 10.31 -0.76
N HIS A 11 2.02 9.00 -0.88
CA HIS A 11 1.41 7.96 -0.06
C HIS A 11 2.43 7.54 1.00
N VAL A 12 2.18 7.83 2.27
CA VAL A 12 3.12 7.58 3.37
C VAL A 12 2.73 6.30 4.09
N GLU A 13 3.62 5.30 4.07
CA GLU A 13 3.41 4.07 4.81
C GLU A 13 3.58 4.26 6.32
N ILE A 14 2.59 3.83 7.09
CA ILE A 14 2.64 3.81 8.54
C ILE A 14 2.26 2.41 9.04
N LEU A 15 3.22 1.74 9.67
CA LEU A 15 3.02 0.40 10.22
C LEU A 15 2.18 0.45 11.51
N SER A 16 1.13 -0.36 11.55
CA SER A 16 0.38 -0.64 12.78
C SER A 16 1.26 -1.30 13.84
N PRO A 17 1.03 -1.02 15.14
CA PRO A 17 1.66 -1.76 16.22
C PRO A 17 1.36 -3.26 16.13
N ARG A 18 2.32 -4.09 16.55
CA ARG A 18 2.10 -5.53 16.66
C ARG A 18 1.22 -5.83 17.88
N GLN A 19 0.35 -6.84 17.77
CA GLN A 19 -0.52 -7.24 18.90
C GLN A 19 0.24 -7.71 20.15
N LYS A 20 1.51 -8.13 19.98
CA LYS A 20 2.41 -8.55 21.07
C LYS A 20 3.56 -7.57 21.28
N ALA A 21 3.35 -6.29 21.00
CA ALA A 21 4.35 -5.26 21.28
C ALA A 21 4.68 -5.21 22.77
N GLU A 22 5.96 -5.08 23.11
CA GLU A 22 6.41 -4.98 24.51
C GLU A 22 5.94 -3.67 25.17
N ASN A 23 5.82 -2.60 24.39
CA ASN A 23 5.34 -1.29 24.85
C ASN A 23 4.23 -0.78 23.91
N LEU A 24 3.06 -1.40 24.04
CA LEU A 24 1.91 -1.11 23.18
C LEU A 24 1.47 0.36 23.26
N GLU A 25 1.41 0.95 24.46
CA GLU A 25 1.00 2.35 24.64
C GLU A 25 1.90 3.32 23.86
N ALA A 26 3.23 3.17 23.98
CA ALA A 26 4.17 4.02 23.26
C ALA A 26 4.14 3.79 21.73
N ASP A 27 3.80 2.58 21.30
CA ASP A 27 3.67 2.26 19.87
C ASP A 27 2.35 2.84 19.30
N LEU A 28 1.26 2.83 20.06
CA LEU A 28 0.00 3.49 19.71
C LEU A 28 0.16 5.01 19.62
N GLU A 29 0.81 5.64 20.61
CA GLU A 29 1.10 7.08 20.58
C GLU A 29 1.95 7.46 19.36
N ARG A 30 2.95 6.61 19.04
CA ARG A 30 3.80 6.81 17.87
C ARG A 30 3.03 6.65 16.56
N PHE A 31 2.14 5.67 16.47
CA PHE A 31 1.25 5.50 15.33
C PHE A 31 0.38 6.75 15.13
N ALA A 32 -0.34 7.18 16.17
CA ALA A 32 -1.21 8.37 16.13
C ALA A 32 -0.46 9.65 15.75
N THR A 33 0.75 9.83 16.32
CA THR A 33 1.61 10.98 16.01
C THR A 33 1.98 11.00 14.53
N ARG A 34 2.47 9.88 14.00
CA ARG A 34 2.89 9.76 12.60
C ARG A 34 1.70 9.94 11.65
N TYR A 35 0.58 9.31 11.97
CA TYR A 35 -0.66 9.44 11.22
C TYR A 35 -1.07 10.91 11.10
N THR A 36 -1.16 11.60 12.23
CA THR A 36 -1.58 13.01 12.29
C THR A 36 -0.60 13.91 11.53
N GLN A 37 0.70 13.65 11.62
CA GLN A 37 1.72 14.40 10.88
C GLN A 37 1.58 14.24 9.36
N ALA A 38 1.33 13.03 8.87
CA ALA A 38 1.13 12.77 7.44
C ALA A 38 -0.16 13.42 6.92
N ILE A 39 -1.29 13.25 7.64
CA ILE A 39 -2.56 13.89 7.28
C ILE A 39 -2.44 15.42 7.27
N ALA A 40 -1.80 16.02 8.28
CA ALA A 40 -1.56 17.46 8.33
C ALA A 40 -0.65 17.95 7.19
N GLY A 41 0.23 17.08 6.69
CA GLY A 41 1.04 17.33 5.51
C GLY A 41 0.29 17.22 4.18
N GLY A 42 -0.99 16.81 4.19
CA GLY A 42 -1.77 16.56 2.98
C GLY A 42 -1.40 15.26 2.25
N ASP A 43 -0.71 14.34 2.93
CA ASP A 43 -0.31 13.05 2.37
C ASP A 43 -1.41 11.99 2.55
N VAL A 44 -1.42 10.98 1.68
CA VAL A 44 -2.28 9.80 1.84
C VAL A 44 -1.61 8.85 2.83
N VAL A 45 -2.27 8.49 3.91
CA VAL A 45 -1.74 7.50 4.87
C VAL A 45 -2.04 6.09 4.38
N CYS A 46 -0.99 5.30 4.14
CA CYS A 46 -1.12 3.89 3.78
C CYS A 46 -0.82 2.99 4.98
N ILE A 47 -1.74 2.07 5.29
CA ILE A 47 -1.62 1.16 6.44
C ILE A 47 -1.55 -0.29 5.95
N PRO A 48 -0.36 -0.92 6.00
CA PRO A 48 -0.20 -2.32 5.63
C PRO A 48 -0.93 -3.28 6.57
N ASP A 49 -1.54 -4.31 6.00
CA ASP A 49 -2.21 -5.38 6.73
C ASP A 49 -1.25 -6.55 6.95
N ASN A 50 -0.99 -6.85 8.23
CA ASN A 50 -0.10 -7.91 8.70
C ASN A 50 1.25 -8.00 7.95
N PRO A 51 2.03 -6.91 7.88
CA PRO A 51 3.24 -6.85 7.07
C PRO A 51 4.23 -7.97 7.43
N LEU A 52 4.75 -8.68 6.41
CA LEU A 52 5.62 -9.84 6.56
C LEU A 52 4.98 -11.00 7.34
N GLY A 53 3.65 -11.14 7.27
CA GLY A 53 2.86 -12.17 7.95
C GLY A 53 2.80 -11.99 9.48
N LYS A 54 3.19 -10.81 9.98
CA LYS A 54 3.26 -10.53 11.42
C LYS A 54 1.97 -9.86 11.87
N LEU A 55 1.26 -10.55 12.78
CA LEU A 55 0.03 -10.06 13.39
C LEU A 55 0.19 -8.65 13.97
N ALA A 56 -0.57 -7.73 13.40
CA ALA A 56 -0.67 -6.33 13.80
C ALA A 56 -2.13 -5.93 14.02
N PHE A 57 -2.35 -4.79 14.66
CA PHE A 57 -3.69 -4.20 14.73
C PHE A 57 -4.15 -3.76 13.34
N GLN A 58 -5.46 -3.87 13.08
CA GLN A 58 -6.02 -3.44 11.81
C GLN A 58 -6.02 -1.91 11.73
N GLY A 59 -5.82 -1.37 10.52
CA GLY A 59 -5.75 0.09 10.34
C GLY A 59 -7.07 0.78 10.71
N THR A 60 -8.20 0.19 10.31
CA THR A 60 -9.55 0.70 10.59
C THR A 60 -9.86 0.71 12.08
N GLU A 61 -9.52 -0.37 12.78
CA GLU A 61 -9.61 -0.50 14.24
C GLU A 61 -8.84 0.62 14.94
N LEU A 62 -7.57 0.84 14.55
CA LEU A 62 -6.74 1.89 15.15
C LEU A 62 -7.30 3.29 14.90
N ILE A 63 -7.77 3.58 13.68
CA ILE A 63 -8.35 4.88 13.35
C ILE A 63 -9.59 5.14 14.20
N ARG A 64 -10.46 4.15 14.34
CA ARG A 64 -11.68 4.24 15.16
C ARG A 64 -11.37 4.45 16.64
N GLU A 65 -10.56 3.56 17.23
CA GLU A 65 -10.28 3.56 18.67
C GLU A 65 -9.46 4.77 19.11
N LEU A 66 -8.56 5.27 18.26
CA LEU A 66 -7.75 6.45 18.55
C LEU A 66 -8.43 7.77 18.14
N GLY A 67 -9.64 7.71 17.55
CA GLY A 67 -10.38 8.89 17.09
C GLY A 67 -9.66 9.69 16.01
N LEU A 68 -8.93 9.01 15.12
CA LEU A 68 -8.13 9.64 14.08
C LEU A 68 -9.02 10.05 12.88
N PRO A 69 -8.73 11.18 12.21
CA PRO A 69 -9.51 11.64 11.07
C PRO A 69 -9.24 10.80 9.82
N ALA A 70 -10.27 10.43 9.06
CA ALA A 70 -10.14 9.72 7.79
C ALA A 70 -11.04 10.36 6.72
N ALA A 71 -10.65 11.52 6.21
CA ALA A 71 -11.41 12.11 5.10
C ALA A 71 -11.21 11.30 3.81
N PRO A 72 -12.20 11.33 2.88
CA PRO A 72 -12.06 10.72 1.57
C PRO A 72 -10.75 11.11 0.88
N GLY A 73 -10.07 10.14 0.27
CA GLY A 73 -8.79 10.34 -0.39
C GLY A 73 -7.56 10.45 0.53
N GLN A 74 -7.71 10.49 1.86
CA GLN A 74 -6.57 10.67 2.77
C GLN A 74 -6.01 9.38 3.36
N VAL A 75 -6.72 8.26 3.23
CA VAL A 75 -6.34 6.98 3.83
C VAL A 75 -6.48 5.87 2.80
N SER A 76 -5.49 4.99 2.74
CA SER A 76 -5.53 3.75 1.99
C SER A 76 -5.20 2.58 2.92
N VAL A 77 -6.16 1.69 3.14
CA VAL A 77 -5.91 0.46 3.91
C VAL A 77 -5.51 -0.67 2.97
N HIS A 78 -4.51 -1.46 3.36
CA HIS A 78 -4.14 -2.64 2.58
C HIS A 78 -5.02 -3.81 3.03
N ILE A 79 -5.35 -4.71 2.11
CA ILE A 79 -5.98 -5.98 2.44
C ILE A 79 -5.29 -7.10 1.67
N ASN A 80 -5.32 -8.31 2.23
CA ASN A 80 -4.70 -9.47 1.62
C ASN A 80 -5.54 -10.74 1.73
N THR A 81 -5.00 -11.87 1.27
CA THR A 81 -5.75 -13.14 1.21
C THR A 81 -5.76 -13.93 2.53
N PHE A 82 -5.06 -13.44 3.55
CA PHE A 82 -4.85 -14.09 4.83
C PHE A 82 -5.81 -13.61 5.91
N HIS A 83 -7.11 -13.79 5.64
CA HIS A 83 -8.21 -13.48 6.54
C HIS A 83 -9.22 -14.62 6.65
N THR A 84 -10.08 -14.56 7.67
CA THR A 84 -11.40 -15.18 7.55
C THR A 84 -12.30 -14.26 6.74
N LYS A 85 -13.36 -14.79 6.11
CA LYS A 85 -14.34 -13.94 5.41
C LYS A 85 -14.93 -12.89 6.35
N GLN A 86 -15.27 -13.29 7.58
CA GLN A 86 -15.83 -12.39 8.58
C GLN A 86 -14.88 -11.22 8.88
N ASN A 87 -13.59 -11.48 9.13
CA ASN A 87 -12.66 -10.40 9.44
C ASN A 87 -12.41 -9.49 8.22
N LEU A 88 -12.36 -10.05 7.01
CA LEU A 88 -12.28 -9.25 5.80
C LEU A 88 -13.47 -8.29 5.68
N ASP A 89 -14.69 -8.79 5.93
CA ASP A 89 -15.91 -7.97 5.89
C ASP A 89 -15.97 -6.93 7.02
N GLU A 90 -15.48 -7.27 8.21
CA GLU A 90 -15.35 -6.31 9.31
C GLU A 90 -14.42 -5.16 8.92
N VAL A 91 -13.23 -5.46 8.40
CA VAL A 91 -12.26 -4.43 7.95
C VAL A 91 -12.85 -3.56 6.84
N LEU A 92 -13.46 -4.16 5.82
CA LEU A 92 -14.07 -3.40 4.71
C LEU A 92 -15.28 -2.58 5.17
N GLY A 93 -16.16 -3.15 5.99
CA GLY A 93 -17.31 -2.44 6.54
C GLY A 93 -16.90 -1.26 7.42
N GLU A 94 -15.90 -1.44 8.28
CA GLU A 94 -15.35 -0.35 9.08
C GLU A 94 -14.70 0.73 8.22
N ALA A 95 -14.01 0.37 7.13
CA ALA A 95 -13.45 1.34 6.21
C ALA A 95 -14.55 2.23 5.60
N VAL A 96 -15.67 1.63 5.18
CA VAL A 96 -16.85 2.37 4.68
C VAL A 96 -17.40 3.30 5.76
N ASP A 97 -17.60 2.81 6.99
CA ASP A 97 -18.12 3.62 8.09
C ASP A 97 -17.24 4.84 8.40
N LEU A 98 -15.91 4.67 8.29
CA LEU A 98 -14.92 5.72 8.53
C LEU A 98 -14.78 6.69 7.34
N GLY A 99 -15.39 6.41 6.19
CA GLY A 99 -15.25 7.20 4.97
C GLY A 99 -13.94 6.96 4.22
N ILE A 100 -13.25 5.84 4.50
CA ILE A 100 -12.05 5.41 3.78
C ILE A 100 -12.49 4.82 2.44
N ASP A 101 -11.95 5.38 1.36
CA ASP A 101 -12.35 5.08 -0.02
C ASP A 101 -11.22 4.50 -0.87
N ASN A 102 -10.03 4.26 -0.30
CA ASN A 102 -8.92 3.60 -1.00
C ASN A 102 -8.55 2.29 -0.32
N VAL A 103 -8.45 1.23 -1.12
CA VAL A 103 -7.99 -0.08 -0.67
C VAL A 103 -6.89 -0.58 -1.60
N LEU A 104 -5.75 -0.99 -1.04
CA LEU A 104 -4.70 -1.66 -1.81
C LEU A 104 -4.78 -3.17 -1.61
N VAL A 105 -5.14 -3.89 -2.66
CA VAL A 105 -5.24 -5.35 -2.66
C VAL A 105 -3.89 -5.97 -2.99
N ILE A 106 -3.37 -6.76 -2.04
CA ILE A 106 -2.12 -7.51 -2.19
C ILE A 106 -2.37 -9.00 -1.95
N SER A 107 -1.44 -9.86 -2.40
CA SER A 107 -1.52 -11.29 -2.08
C SER A 107 -1.32 -11.54 -0.57
N GLY A 108 -0.43 -10.75 0.03
CA GLY A 108 -0.01 -10.86 1.43
C GLY A 108 1.01 -11.96 1.68
N ASP A 109 1.58 -11.93 2.88
CA ASP A 109 2.46 -12.98 3.39
C ASP A 109 1.71 -13.76 4.47
N GLY A 110 1.66 -15.08 4.31
CA GLY A 110 0.99 -15.95 5.28
C GLY A 110 1.83 -16.23 6.50
N SER A 111 1.18 -16.74 7.54
CA SER A 111 1.85 -17.43 8.64
C SER A 111 0.93 -18.52 9.21
N GLU A 112 1.45 -19.42 10.04
CA GLU A 112 0.63 -20.44 10.73
C GLU A 112 -0.51 -19.83 11.59
N ARG A 113 -0.39 -18.54 11.92
CA ARG A 113 -1.37 -17.83 12.76
C ARG A 113 -2.44 -17.10 11.95
N LEU A 114 -2.25 -16.95 10.64
CA LEU A 114 -3.18 -16.22 9.79
C LEU A 114 -4.02 -17.20 8.96
N PRO A 115 -5.35 -17.19 9.10
CA PRO A 115 -6.22 -18.00 8.25
C PRO A 115 -6.08 -17.55 6.80
N LYS A 116 -6.28 -18.47 5.84
CA LYS A 116 -6.29 -18.13 4.42
C LYS A 116 -7.70 -18.28 3.87
N LEU A 117 -8.17 -17.27 3.13
CA LEU A 117 -9.47 -17.30 2.46
C LEU A 117 -9.54 -18.46 1.46
N ARG A 118 -10.72 -19.09 1.39
CA ARG A 118 -11.05 -20.07 0.35
C ARG A 118 -12.04 -19.45 -0.62
N ALA A 119 -11.96 -19.83 -1.90
CA ALA A 119 -12.83 -19.27 -2.93
C ALA A 119 -14.32 -19.47 -2.60
N GLN A 120 -14.67 -20.63 -2.04
CA GLN A 120 -16.02 -20.92 -1.57
C GLN A 120 -16.52 -19.96 -0.48
N ASP A 121 -15.63 -19.46 0.39
CA ASP A 121 -15.99 -18.51 1.44
C ASP A 121 -16.36 -17.15 0.80
N LEU A 122 -15.80 -16.84 -0.37
CA LEU A 122 -16.12 -15.67 -1.17
C LEU A 122 -17.22 -15.92 -2.22
N GLY A 123 -17.85 -17.10 -2.22
CA GLY A 123 -18.86 -17.47 -3.22
C GLY A 123 -18.31 -17.57 -4.65
N MET A 124 -17.06 -17.97 -4.79
CA MET A 124 -16.35 -18.06 -6.08
C MET A 124 -15.99 -19.51 -6.41
N ASP A 125 -16.07 -19.85 -7.69
CA ASP A 125 -15.60 -21.12 -8.24
C ASP A 125 -14.16 -20.95 -8.75
N ALA A 126 -13.20 -21.01 -7.82
CA ALA A 126 -11.79 -20.90 -8.11
C ALA A 126 -10.97 -21.87 -7.24
N ALA A 127 -9.80 -22.27 -7.71
CA ALA A 127 -8.93 -23.20 -6.99
C ALA A 127 -8.38 -22.62 -5.68
N GLY A 128 -8.32 -21.28 -5.56
CA GLY A 128 -7.88 -20.57 -4.37
C GLY A 128 -8.13 -19.08 -4.52
N VAL A 129 -7.95 -18.33 -3.43
CA VAL A 129 -8.07 -16.87 -3.44
C VAL A 129 -6.69 -16.26 -3.66
N THR A 130 -6.58 -15.45 -4.70
CA THR A 130 -5.47 -14.54 -4.96
C THR A 130 -5.94 -13.09 -4.85
N SER A 131 -5.05 -12.14 -5.14
CA SER A 131 -5.45 -10.73 -5.26
C SER A 131 -6.50 -10.50 -6.36
N VAL A 132 -6.58 -11.36 -7.39
CA VAL A 132 -7.60 -11.25 -8.44
C VAL A 132 -9.00 -11.50 -7.88
N GLU A 133 -9.19 -12.64 -7.19
CA GLU A 133 -10.47 -12.98 -6.55
C GLU A 133 -10.83 -11.95 -5.48
N LEU A 134 -9.85 -11.40 -4.76
CA LEU A 134 -10.10 -10.39 -3.74
C LEU A 134 -10.58 -9.05 -4.37
N VAL A 135 -10.02 -8.62 -5.50
CA VAL A 135 -10.53 -7.46 -6.26
C VAL A 135 -11.98 -7.67 -6.71
N GLN A 136 -12.28 -8.85 -7.29
CA GLN A 136 -13.64 -9.19 -7.71
C GLN A 136 -14.63 -9.18 -6.54
N TYR A 137 -14.20 -9.68 -5.37
CA TYR A 137 -15.02 -9.71 -4.17
C TYR A 137 -15.35 -8.30 -3.69
N VAL A 138 -14.35 -7.42 -3.58
CA VAL A 138 -14.54 -6.02 -3.15
C VAL A 138 -15.50 -5.30 -4.08
N HIS A 139 -15.33 -5.41 -5.40
CA HIS A 139 -16.23 -4.77 -6.37
C HIS A 139 -17.66 -5.31 -6.35
N ARG A 140 -17.84 -6.59 -6.01
CA ARG A 140 -19.16 -7.22 -5.95
C ARG A 140 -19.91 -6.86 -4.67
N GLU A 141 -19.26 -6.98 -3.51
CA GLU A 141 -19.91 -6.81 -2.21
C GLU A 141 -19.93 -5.35 -1.73
N TYR A 142 -18.93 -4.55 -2.14
CA TYR A 142 -18.75 -3.15 -1.74
C TYR A 142 -18.76 -2.23 -2.97
N ALA A 143 -19.67 -2.49 -3.90
CA ALA A 143 -19.76 -1.81 -5.18
C ALA A 143 -19.80 -0.27 -5.03
N GLY A 144 -18.81 0.41 -5.61
CA GLY A 144 -18.71 1.86 -5.60
C GLY A 144 -18.25 2.48 -4.27
N ALA A 145 -17.89 1.67 -3.27
CA ALA A 145 -17.37 2.16 -1.99
C ALA A 145 -15.87 2.51 -2.05
N PHE A 146 -15.11 1.82 -2.90
CA PHE A 146 -13.65 1.92 -2.94
C PHE A 146 -13.10 2.16 -4.34
N SER A 147 -12.01 2.91 -4.39
CA SER A 147 -10.96 2.84 -5.42
C SER A 147 -10.02 1.68 -5.05
N VAL A 148 -9.94 0.67 -5.91
CA VAL A 148 -9.26 -0.59 -5.62
C VAL A 148 -7.91 -0.64 -6.35
N GLY A 149 -6.84 -0.50 -5.59
CA GLY A 149 -5.47 -0.60 -6.09
C GLY A 149 -4.95 -2.03 -6.10
N VAL A 150 -3.97 -2.31 -6.96
CA VAL A 150 -3.26 -3.59 -6.99
C VAL A 150 -1.74 -3.44 -7.05
N ALA A 151 -1.03 -4.38 -6.41
CA ALA A 151 0.43 -4.39 -6.44
C ALA A 151 1.02 -5.01 -7.73
N PHE A 152 2.17 -4.48 -8.16
CA PHE A 152 3.00 -5.02 -9.25
C PHE A 152 4.47 -5.12 -8.81
N ASN A 153 5.08 -6.31 -8.90
CA ASN A 153 6.51 -6.48 -8.59
C ASN A 153 7.38 -6.36 -9.85
N PRO A 154 8.16 -5.28 -10.02
CA PRO A 154 9.00 -5.07 -11.21
C PRO A 154 10.17 -6.06 -11.32
N TYR A 155 10.44 -6.86 -10.28
CA TYR A 155 11.59 -7.76 -10.22
C TYR A 155 11.25 -9.25 -10.29
N GLU A 156 9.96 -9.61 -10.29
CA GLU A 156 9.51 -10.96 -10.59
C GLU A 156 9.76 -11.30 -12.08
N PRO A 157 9.77 -12.59 -12.48
CA PRO A 157 9.78 -12.98 -13.87
C PRO A 157 8.66 -12.26 -14.64
N GLN A 158 9.08 -11.38 -15.57
CA GLN A 158 8.21 -10.37 -16.16
C GLN A 158 6.94 -10.96 -16.77
N GLU A 159 7.05 -12.02 -17.58
CA GLU A 159 5.91 -12.64 -18.27
C GLU A 159 4.78 -13.02 -17.29
N HIS A 160 5.13 -13.74 -16.21
CA HIS A 160 4.16 -14.18 -15.20
C HIS A 160 3.56 -13.02 -14.41
N GLU A 161 4.37 -12.01 -14.06
CA GLU A 161 3.88 -10.85 -13.33
C GLU A 161 2.95 -9.98 -14.18
N TRP A 162 3.24 -9.82 -15.48
CA TRP A 162 2.36 -9.12 -16.42
C TRP A 162 1.05 -9.87 -16.62
N GLU A 163 1.06 -11.20 -16.76
CA GLU A 163 -0.17 -12.01 -16.85
C GLU A 163 -1.02 -11.91 -15.57
N LYS A 164 -0.39 -11.87 -14.41
CA LYS A 164 -1.10 -11.62 -13.13
C LYS A 164 -1.70 -10.22 -13.10
N LEU A 165 -0.92 -9.20 -13.46
CA LEU A 165 -1.40 -7.83 -13.49
C LEU A 165 -2.59 -7.68 -14.43
N GLN A 166 -2.52 -8.25 -15.65
CA GLN A 166 -3.63 -8.18 -16.60
C GLN A 166 -4.91 -8.75 -16.01
N ARG A 167 -4.85 -9.91 -15.34
CA ARG A 167 -6.02 -10.49 -14.65
C ARG A 167 -6.56 -9.60 -13.53
N LYS A 168 -5.69 -8.89 -12.80
CA LYS A 168 -6.12 -7.93 -11.77
C LYS A 168 -6.80 -6.71 -12.38
N VAL A 169 -6.28 -6.21 -13.51
CA VAL A 169 -6.89 -5.11 -14.27
C VAL A 169 -8.25 -5.53 -14.84
N ASP A 170 -8.33 -6.72 -15.45
CA ASP A 170 -9.58 -7.27 -15.98
C ASP A 170 -10.62 -7.53 -14.87
N ALA A 171 -10.17 -7.79 -13.64
CA ALA A 171 -11.03 -7.90 -12.46
C ALA A 171 -11.56 -6.56 -11.94
N GLY A 172 -11.04 -5.43 -12.44
CA GLY A 172 -11.51 -4.09 -12.10
C GLY A 172 -10.56 -3.24 -11.27
N ALA A 173 -9.24 -3.49 -11.28
CA ALA A 173 -8.32 -2.59 -10.58
C ALA A 173 -8.41 -1.14 -11.09
N ASP A 174 -8.50 -0.18 -10.17
CA ASP A 174 -8.62 1.26 -10.45
C ASP A 174 -7.26 1.95 -10.53
N PHE A 175 -6.24 1.43 -9.85
CA PHE A 175 -4.87 1.92 -9.90
C PHE A 175 -3.84 0.82 -9.61
N ILE A 176 -2.56 1.11 -9.91
CA ILE A 176 -1.45 0.18 -9.72
C ILE A 176 -0.40 0.80 -8.81
N THR A 177 0.01 0.08 -7.78
CA THR A 177 1.16 0.43 -6.94
C THR A 177 2.31 -0.52 -7.23
N THR A 178 3.49 0.00 -7.54
CA THR A 178 4.67 -0.88 -7.71
C THR A 178 5.21 -1.31 -6.35
N GLN A 179 5.88 -2.46 -6.27
CA GLN A 179 6.93 -2.68 -5.25
C GLN A 179 8.08 -1.66 -5.46
N PRO A 180 9.00 -1.48 -4.49
CA PRO A 180 9.95 -0.38 -4.54
C PRO A 180 10.79 -0.36 -5.81
N ILE A 181 10.97 0.83 -6.38
CA ILE A 181 11.81 1.06 -7.55
C ILE A 181 13.06 1.84 -7.11
N ILE A 182 14.23 1.41 -7.63
CA ILE A 182 15.47 2.18 -7.54
C ILE A 182 15.76 2.82 -8.89
N GLY A 183 15.79 4.14 -8.93
CA GLY A 183 16.08 4.94 -10.11
C GLY A 183 15.03 4.78 -11.22
N ARG A 184 15.44 5.04 -12.46
CA ARG A 184 14.54 4.88 -13.62
C ARG A 184 14.39 3.39 -13.95
N HIS A 185 13.15 2.94 -14.09
CA HIS A 185 12.77 1.60 -14.52
C HIS A 185 11.80 1.64 -15.72
N GLU A 186 12.04 0.79 -16.72
CA GLU A 186 11.24 0.78 -17.96
C GLU A 186 9.79 0.29 -17.76
N CYS A 187 9.55 -0.54 -16.74
CA CYS A 187 8.21 -1.05 -16.46
C CYS A 187 7.18 0.06 -16.23
N ILE A 188 7.58 1.20 -15.66
CA ILE A 188 6.65 2.28 -15.33
C ILE A 188 5.95 2.82 -16.57
N GLY A 189 6.69 3.02 -17.67
CA GLY A 189 6.09 3.46 -18.94
C GLY A 189 5.09 2.44 -19.50
N ARG A 190 5.34 1.15 -19.30
CA ARG A 190 4.41 0.07 -19.68
C ARG A 190 3.17 0.04 -18.79
N LEU A 191 3.31 0.29 -17.49
CA LEU A 191 2.17 0.39 -16.56
C LEU A 191 1.29 1.58 -16.91
N GLN A 192 1.88 2.75 -17.18
CA GLN A 192 1.14 3.95 -17.60
C GLN A 192 0.37 3.73 -18.92
N ALA A 193 0.91 2.92 -19.83
CA ALA A 193 0.24 2.59 -21.10
C ALA A 193 -1.04 1.75 -20.92
N LEU A 194 -1.29 1.17 -19.74
CA LEU A 194 -2.55 0.50 -19.41
C LEU A 194 -3.70 1.49 -19.16
N GLY A 195 -3.41 2.79 -19.05
CA GLY A 195 -4.42 3.83 -18.84
C GLY A 195 -4.93 3.93 -17.39
N LEU A 196 -4.32 3.21 -16.45
CA LEU A 196 -4.59 3.33 -15.02
C LEU A 196 -3.58 4.26 -14.33
N PRO A 197 -3.97 5.00 -13.29
CA PRO A 197 -3.04 5.69 -12.40
C PRO A 197 -1.98 4.73 -11.84
N VAL A 198 -0.73 5.21 -11.78
CA VAL A 198 0.40 4.47 -11.24
C VAL A 198 0.97 5.20 -10.03
N VAL A 199 1.10 4.47 -8.92
CA VAL A 199 1.79 4.89 -7.71
C VAL A 199 3.15 4.18 -7.68
N VAL A 200 4.23 4.95 -7.81
CA VAL A 200 5.59 4.40 -7.83
C VAL A 200 6.13 4.34 -6.41
N GLU A 201 6.50 3.16 -5.93
CA GLU A 201 7.07 3.01 -4.60
C GLU A 201 8.54 3.41 -4.56
N ALA A 202 8.88 4.31 -3.63
CA ALA A 202 10.21 4.75 -3.28
C ALA A 202 10.64 4.11 -1.96
N TRP A 203 11.79 3.44 -1.97
CA TRP A 203 12.38 2.85 -0.77
C TRP A 203 13.08 3.93 0.08
N MET A 204 12.52 4.33 1.21
CA MET A 204 13.04 5.47 1.98
C MET A 204 14.13 5.12 3.03
N SER A 205 14.57 3.86 3.07
CA SER A 205 15.54 3.35 4.04
C SER A 205 16.93 3.13 3.42
N LYS A 206 18.00 3.47 4.15
CA LYS A 206 19.39 3.13 3.74
C LYS A 206 19.68 1.62 3.77
N LYS A 207 18.82 0.82 4.40
CA LYS A 207 19.00 -0.62 4.57
C LYS A 207 18.52 -1.39 3.33
N LEU A 208 19.29 -1.37 2.24
CA LEU A 208 18.92 -2.05 0.99
C LEU A 208 18.81 -3.59 1.09
N HIS A 209 19.45 -4.22 2.08
CA HIS A 209 19.26 -5.65 2.30
C HIS A 209 17.79 -5.99 2.65
N LEU A 210 17.08 -5.12 3.36
CA LEU A 210 15.66 -5.33 3.66
C LEU A 210 14.80 -5.23 2.40
N LEU A 211 15.21 -4.42 1.42
CA LEU A 211 14.55 -4.38 0.12
C LEU A 211 14.67 -5.75 -0.56
N SER A 212 15.85 -6.39 -0.49
CA SER A 212 16.07 -7.73 -1.06
C SER A 212 15.08 -8.77 -0.56
N ASP A 213 14.75 -8.70 0.73
CA ASP A 213 13.74 -9.58 1.36
C ASP A 213 12.32 -9.29 0.83
N CYS A 214 12.01 -8.03 0.49
CA CYS A 214 10.71 -7.61 -0.05
C CYS A 214 10.53 -7.95 -1.55
N VAL A 215 11.60 -7.87 -2.35
CA VAL A 215 11.53 -8.01 -3.82
C VAL A 215 12.02 -9.36 -4.35
N GLY A 216 12.63 -10.19 -3.50
CA GLY A 216 12.99 -11.58 -3.84
C GLY A 216 14.30 -11.78 -4.59
N TYR A 217 15.19 -10.78 -4.65
CA TYR A 217 16.55 -10.93 -5.20
C TYR A 217 17.59 -10.23 -4.33
N LYS A 218 18.84 -10.71 -4.37
CA LYS A 218 19.92 -10.23 -3.51
C LYS A 218 20.52 -8.92 -4.02
N ILE A 219 20.45 -7.88 -3.21
CA ILE A 219 21.20 -6.62 -3.36
C ILE A 219 22.39 -6.67 -2.39
N SER A 220 23.56 -6.20 -2.84
CA SER A 220 24.75 -6.15 -1.97
C SER A 220 24.54 -5.14 -0.83
N GLU A 221 24.93 -5.50 0.40
CA GLU A 221 24.86 -4.62 1.57
C GLU A 221 25.71 -3.34 1.40
N ASP A 222 26.80 -3.43 0.64
CA ASP A 222 27.72 -2.32 0.40
C ASP A 222 27.26 -1.39 -0.73
N THR A 223 26.09 -1.64 -1.34
CA THR A 223 25.58 -0.79 -2.42
C THR A 223 25.31 0.61 -1.87
N PRO A 224 26.04 1.66 -2.30
CA PRO A 224 25.77 3.01 -1.85
C PRO A 224 24.36 3.42 -2.28
N TYR A 225 23.55 3.88 -1.33
CA TYR A 225 22.16 4.25 -1.58
C TYR A 225 21.75 5.44 -0.72
N ASP A 226 21.29 6.49 -1.39
CA ASP A 226 20.60 7.61 -0.76
C ASP A 226 19.11 7.55 -1.10
N PRO A 227 18.23 7.31 -0.11
CA PRO A 227 16.79 7.26 -0.34
C PRO A 227 16.20 8.57 -0.85
N TRP A 228 16.80 9.71 -0.49
CA TRP A 228 16.32 11.02 -0.92
C TRP A 228 16.68 11.30 -2.38
N GLU A 229 17.91 10.95 -2.80
CA GLU A 229 18.30 11.02 -4.20
C GLU A 229 17.43 10.10 -5.06
N ASN A 230 17.10 8.90 -4.58
CA ASN A 230 16.19 7.99 -5.26
C ASN A 230 14.80 8.60 -5.43
N LEU A 231 14.24 9.18 -4.36
CA LEU A 231 12.94 9.85 -4.42
C LEU A 231 12.93 10.97 -5.46
N ILE A 232 13.95 11.84 -5.46
CA ILE A 232 14.07 12.93 -6.45
C ILE A 232 14.16 12.36 -7.86
N ALA A 233 14.98 11.32 -8.06
CA ALA A 233 15.12 10.67 -9.36
C ALA A 233 13.79 10.09 -9.88
N LEU A 234 13.02 9.44 -9.01
CA LEU A 234 11.70 8.90 -9.35
C LEU A 234 10.69 10.01 -9.68
N ARG A 235 10.62 11.07 -8.88
CA ARG A 235 9.75 12.22 -9.15
C ARG A 235 10.08 12.90 -10.48
N ASN A 236 11.36 13.06 -10.80
CA ASN A 236 11.80 13.66 -12.05
C ASN A 236 11.54 12.75 -13.26
N ALA A 237 11.72 11.43 -13.10
CA ALA A 237 11.49 10.47 -14.17
C ALA A 237 9.99 10.23 -14.45
N TYR A 238 9.14 10.35 -13.41
CA TYR A 238 7.72 10.02 -13.46
C TYR A 238 6.85 11.12 -12.84
N PRO A 239 6.86 12.36 -13.38
CA PRO A 239 6.18 13.50 -12.77
C PRO A 239 4.66 13.37 -12.72
N GLU A 240 4.09 12.51 -13.57
CA GLU A 240 2.65 12.22 -13.63
C GLU A 240 2.17 11.13 -12.66
N CYS A 241 3.09 10.41 -12.03
CA CYS A 241 2.74 9.37 -11.05
C CYS A 241 2.63 9.96 -9.64
N SER A 242 1.81 9.33 -8.79
CA SER A 242 1.94 9.47 -7.34
C SER A 242 3.14 8.65 -6.84
N VAL A 243 3.62 8.91 -5.63
CA VAL A 243 4.74 8.16 -5.04
C VAL A 243 4.38 7.59 -3.69
N TYR A 244 4.62 6.29 -3.51
CA TYR A 244 4.50 5.59 -2.23
C TYR A 244 5.84 5.62 -1.49
N LEU A 245 5.84 5.98 -0.22
CA LEU A 245 7.03 6.19 0.61
C LEU A 245 7.11 5.11 1.68
N ALA A 246 7.75 4.00 1.36
CA ALA A 246 7.98 2.91 2.31
C ALA A 246 9.12 3.25 3.26
N LEU A 247 8.93 2.97 4.56
CA LEU A 247 9.92 3.20 5.62
C LEU A 247 10.41 4.66 5.75
N LEU A 248 9.54 5.64 5.49
CA LEU A 248 9.87 7.06 5.64
C LEU A 248 10.31 7.40 7.08
N GLY A 249 11.43 8.09 7.21
CA GLY A 249 11.97 8.59 8.47
C GLY A 249 11.27 9.85 8.93
N PHE A 250 10.27 9.72 9.81
CA PHE A 250 9.44 10.85 10.28
C PHE A 250 10.21 12.00 10.97
N LYS A 251 11.37 11.72 11.59
CA LYS A 251 12.16 12.77 12.26
C LYS A 251 13.00 13.61 11.29
N THR A 252 13.49 13.01 10.22
CA THR A 252 14.53 13.62 9.36
C THR A 252 14.07 13.82 7.93
N GLN A 253 13.25 12.93 7.38
CA GLN A 253 12.80 12.97 5.99
C GLN A 253 11.42 13.61 5.82
N LEU A 254 10.50 13.46 6.77
CA LEU A 254 9.18 14.10 6.67
C LEU A 254 9.27 15.65 6.57
N PRO A 255 10.12 16.35 7.34
CA PRO A 255 10.30 17.79 7.15
C PRO A 255 10.87 18.15 5.76
N GLN A 256 11.73 17.29 5.19
CA GLN A 256 12.26 17.49 3.85
C GLN A 256 11.18 17.26 2.78
N LEU A 257 10.26 16.33 3.01
CA LEU A 257 9.10 16.08 2.15
C LEU A 257 8.18 17.30 2.11
N ALA A 258 7.96 17.97 3.24
CA ALA A 258 7.20 19.22 3.28
C ALA A 258 7.86 20.30 2.40
N GLN A 259 9.17 20.50 2.53
CA GLN A 259 9.91 21.45 1.67
C GLN A 259 9.83 21.08 0.19
N LEU A 260 10.00 19.79 -0.14
CA LEU A 260 9.92 19.33 -1.53
C LEU A 260 8.53 19.62 -2.14
N LYS A 261 7.46 19.44 -1.37
CA LYS A 261 6.10 19.78 -1.80
C LYS A 261 5.92 21.28 -2.05
N GLU A 262 6.49 22.13 -1.20
CA GLU A 262 6.49 23.58 -1.40
C GLU A 262 7.25 23.98 -2.67
N ASP A 263 8.40 23.35 -2.93
CA ASP A 263 9.22 23.61 -4.13
C ASP A 263 8.54 23.14 -5.42
N MET A 264 7.56 22.21 -5.31
CA MET A 264 6.75 21.70 -6.42
C MET A 264 5.45 22.51 -6.65
N GLY A 265 5.07 23.37 -5.70
CA GLY A 265 3.83 24.15 -5.68
C GLY A 265 3.83 25.38 -6.58
#